data_AF-A0A7R9YLM3-F1
#
_entry.id   AF-A0A7R9YLM3-F1
#
_cell.length_a   1.000
_cell.length_b   1.000
_cell.length_c   1.000
_cell.angle_alpha   90.00
_cell.angle_beta   90.00
_cell.angle_gamma   90.00
#
_symmetry.space_group_name_H-M   'P 1'
#
loop_
_entity.id
_entity.type
_entity.pdbx_description
1 polymer ?
#
loop_
_entity_poly.entity_id
_entity_poly.type
_entity_poly.pdbx_seq_one_letter_code
_entity_poly.pdbx_strand_id
1 'polypeptide(L)'
;MLCADGTLAGGAPLAFSDAILVAQSRWVAEGLLRSGAPAERVALAPLGVNVDVFAHRSTGERLSSSDAAARASDASVRALRRGLGWGEAGEAVVDDGEGQRMRAARFAFLHVAPAAATVDGANGRPLAAVVEAFADVLARWPAEGGGAPEPVLVLLGLGSATNEAAIVGSASPSAAGAHTMAHLRNGSGRVVRLGGAWPEAAVAQLFRACDALVTAEGADGYAPDLSRAAAAGLVVIAPSGAAVEELVDESFALLVPSELADAPGAPCGLTLRTSQQALARAMLRAATDRELRGAASVAGPRHARERLRMETTVDVLLGILQDDMWPDDQV
;
A
#
# COMPACT_ATOMS: atom_id res chain seq x y z
N MET A 1 -7.72 20.21 -9.33
CA MET A 1 -7.10 19.89 -10.64
C MET A 1 -7.02 21.19 -11.41
N LEU A 2 -5.80 21.64 -11.76
CA LEU A 2 -5.63 22.72 -12.71
C LEU A 2 -6.04 22.18 -14.09
N CYS A 3 -6.92 22.91 -14.78
CA CYS A 3 -7.25 22.62 -16.16
C CYS A 3 -6.04 22.91 -17.06
N ALA A 4 -6.00 22.31 -18.25
CA ALA A 4 -4.91 22.52 -19.22
C ALA A 4 -4.74 24.00 -19.64
N ASP A 5 -5.73 24.85 -19.36
CA ASP A 5 -5.73 26.30 -19.59
C ASP A 5 -5.26 27.12 -18.37
N GLY A 6 -4.76 26.49 -17.30
CA GLY A 6 -4.28 27.16 -16.10
C GLY A 6 -5.38 27.66 -15.16
N THR A 7 -6.64 27.24 -15.36
CA THR A 7 -7.75 27.59 -14.45
C THR A 7 -7.92 26.58 -13.31
N LEU A 8 -8.42 27.06 -12.17
CA LEU A 8 -8.90 26.21 -11.07
C LEU A 8 -10.20 25.51 -11.49
N ALA A 9 -10.54 24.41 -10.81
CA ALA A 9 -11.86 23.81 -10.91
C ALA A 9 -12.94 24.85 -10.58
N GLY A 10 -13.67 25.33 -11.60
CA GLY A 10 -14.57 26.49 -11.50
C GLY A 10 -14.26 27.64 -12.47
N GLY A 11 -13.19 27.55 -13.26
CA GLY A 11 -12.90 28.50 -14.35
C GLY A 11 -12.26 29.81 -13.91
N ALA A 12 -12.00 30.00 -12.61
CA ALA A 12 -11.23 31.14 -12.12
C ALA A 12 -9.74 30.94 -12.49
N PRO A 13 -9.11 31.89 -13.19
CA PRO A 13 -7.68 31.84 -13.45
C PRO A 13 -6.91 31.93 -12.13
N LEU A 14 -5.91 31.06 -11.95
CA LEU A 14 -5.04 31.07 -10.76
C LEU A 14 -4.34 32.43 -10.56
N ALA A 15 -4.18 33.18 -11.65
CA ALA A 15 -3.61 34.53 -11.67
C ALA A 15 -4.34 35.55 -10.77
N PHE A 16 -5.61 35.31 -10.40
CA PHE A 16 -6.40 36.26 -9.59
C PHE A 16 -6.50 35.91 -8.10
N SER A 17 -5.85 34.83 -7.66
CA SER A 17 -5.77 34.46 -6.24
C SER A 17 -4.33 34.62 -5.74
N ASP A 18 -4.16 34.96 -4.48
CA ASP A 18 -2.90 34.94 -3.72
C ASP A 18 -2.66 33.62 -2.99
N ALA A 19 -3.49 32.59 -3.24
CA ALA A 19 -3.39 31.31 -2.56
C ALA A 19 -2.06 30.60 -2.86
N ILE A 20 -1.44 30.07 -1.79
CA ILE A 20 -0.38 29.07 -1.89
C ILE A 20 -0.98 27.69 -2.20
N LEU A 21 -0.41 27.04 -3.20
CA LEU A 21 -0.70 25.68 -3.60
C LEU A 21 0.22 24.74 -2.83
N VAL A 22 -0.35 24.02 -1.86
CA VAL A 22 0.38 23.02 -1.11
C VAL A 22 0.31 21.68 -1.84
N ALA A 23 1.46 21.18 -2.28
CA ALA A 23 1.64 19.87 -2.88
C ALA A 23 2.13 18.87 -1.84
N GLN A 24 1.54 17.67 -1.84
CA GLN A 24 1.90 16.60 -0.91
C GLN A 24 3.10 15.73 -1.35
N SER A 25 3.65 15.99 -2.53
CA SER A 25 4.83 15.32 -3.10
C SER A 25 5.45 16.18 -4.19
N ARG A 26 6.73 15.94 -4.51
CA ARG A 26 7.39 16.60 -5.65
C ARG A 26 6.71 16.26 -6.96
N TRP A 27 6.23 15.01 -7.12
CA TRP A 27 5.45 14.63 -8.29
C TRP A 27 4.25 15.56 -8.52
N VAL A 28 3.50 15.86 -7.45
CA VAL A 28 2.36 16.79 -7.53
C VAL A 28 2.83 18.22 -7.76
N ALA A 29 3.86 18.67 -7.06
CA ALA A 29 4.41 20.02 -7.22
C ALA A 29 4.85 20.27 -8.67
N GLU A 30 5.61 19.35 -9.26
CA GLU A 30 6.00 19.43 -10.66
C GLU A 30 4.80 19.39 -11.61
N GLY A 31 3.78 18.60 -11.29
CA GLY A 31 2.51 18.60 -12.02
C GLY A 31 1.87 19.99 -12.04
N LEU A 32 1.78 20.65 -10.89
CA LEU A 32 1.25 22.01 -10.78
C LEU A 32 2.07 23.01 -11.60
N LEU A 33 3.40 22.95 -11.51
CA LEU A 33 4.30 23.82 -12.27
C LEU A 33 4.14 23.63 -13.79
N ARG A 34 4.08 22.38 -14.26
CA ARG A 34 3.84 22.06 -15.68
C ARG A 34 2.46 22.53 -16.16
N SER A 35 1.49 22.60 -15.25
CA SER A 35 0.15 23.17 -15.52
C SER A 35 0.10 24.70 -15.44
N GLY A 36 1.24 25.38 -15.24
CA GLY A 36 1.33 26.84 -15.24
C GLY A 36 1.13 27.50 -13.89
N ALA A 37 1.17 26.73 -12.78
CA ALA A 37 1.19 27.34 -11.45
C ALA A 37 2.47 28.20 -11.27
N PRO A 38 2.38 29.42 -10.72
CA PRO A 38 3.55 30.23 -10.40
C PRO A 38 4.43 29.52 -9.38
N ALA A 39 5.74 29.46 -9.63
CA ALA A 39 6.66 28.66 -8.82
C ALA A 39 6.75 29.17 -7.38
N GLU A 40 6.67 30.48 -7.20
CA GLU A 40 6.64 31.17 -5.91
C GLU A 40 5.36 30.88 -5.10
N ARG A 41 4.34 30.24 -5.71
CA ARG A 41 3.09 29.85 -5.05
C ARG A 41 2.95 28.35 -4.86
N VAL A 42 3.96 27.54 -5.17
CA VAL A 42 3.92 26.09 -4.96
C VAL A 42 4.81 25.74 -3.78
N ALA A 43 4.19 25.32 -2.69
CA ALA A 43 4.88 24.84 -1.50
C ALA A 43 4.76 23.30 -1.38
N LEU A 44 5.79 22.65 -0.85
CA LEU A 44 5.81 21.21 -0.64
C LEU A 44 5.56 20.90 0.84
N ALA A 45 4.49 20.17 1.14
CA ALA A 45 4.21 19.65 2.49
C ALA A 45 3.92 18.15 2.41
N PRO A 46 4.96 17.28 2.51
CA PRO A 46 4.79 15.84 2.46
C PRO A 46 3.87 15.37 3.59
N LEU A 47 2.97 14.43 3.29
CA LEU A 47 2.07 13.87 4.28
C LEU A 47 2.78 12.79 5.11
N GLY A 48 2.64 12.88 6.43
CA GLY A 48 3.18 11.92 7.38
C GLY A 48 2.20 10.79 7.74
N VAL A 49 2.67 9.90 8.62
CA VAL A 49 1.94 8.79 9.23
C VAL A 49 2.17 8.79 10.74
N ASN A 50 1.16 8.33 11.50
CA ASN A 50 1.33 8.06 12.92
C ASN A 50 2.14 6.77 13.11
N VAL A 51 3.46 6.92 13.23
CA VAL A 51 4.39 5.79 13.36
C VAL A 51 4.14 4.92 14.59
N ASP A 52 3.65 5.48 15.69
CA ASP A 52 3.42 4.74 16.94
C ASP A 52 2.22 3.80 16.86
N VAL A 53 1.24 4.14 16.03
CA VAL A 53 0.05 3.30 15.78
C VAL A 53 0.44 2.06 14.96
N PHE A 54 1.27 2.24 13.93
CA PHE A 54 1.61 1.19 12.95
C PHE A 54 2.85 0.36 13.31
N ALA A 55 3.78 0.89 14.11
CA ALA A 55 5.02 0.19 14.44
C ALA A 55 4.80 -1.13 15.18
N HIS A 56 5.65 -2.12 14.86
CA HIS A 56 5.92 -3.23 15.77
C HIS A 56 6.77 -2.72 16.93
N ARG A 57 6.24 -2.83 18.15
CA ARG A 57 6.91 -2.38 19.38
C ARG A 57 8.18 -3.18 19.74
N SER A 58 8.55 -4.20 18.96
CA SER A 58 9.67 -5.11 19.24
C SER A 58 11.00 -4.72 18.58
N THR A 59 11.08 -3.61 17.83
CA THR A 59 12.32 -3.21 17.14
C THR A 59 13.31 -2.47 18.05
N GLY A 60 14.03 -3.22 18.89
CA GLY A 60 15.44 -2.95 19.24
C GLY A 60 15.80 -1.81 20.21
N GLU A 61 14.88 -0.94 20.63
CA GLU A 61 15.18 0.02 21.72
C GLU A 61 15.15 -0.67 23.09
N ARG A 62 16.21 -0.46 23.89
CA ARG A 62 16.48 -1.20 25.13
C ARG A 62 15.29 -1.19 26.09
N LEU A 63 14.87 -2.41 26.39
CA LEU A 63 13.73 -2.81 27.20
C LEU A 63 13.88 -2.38 28.66
N SER A 64 13.00 -1.46 29.09
CA SER A 64 12.47 -1.47 30.45
C SER A 64 10.95 -1.28 30.36
N SER A 65 10.18 -2.12 31.07
CA SER A 65 8.70 -2.22 31.06
C SER A 65 7.96 -2.56 29.74
N SER A 66 8.63 -2.57 28.58
CA SER A 66 8.05 -2.70 27.23
C SER A 66 7.70 -4.13 26.75
N ASP A 67 8.29 -5.18 27.34
CA ASP A 67 8.14 -6.57 26.85
C ASP A 67 6.71 -7.13 26.92
N ALA A 68 5.89 -6.64 27.86
CA ALA A 68 4.49 -7.08 27.97
C ALA A 68 3.65 -6.55 26.81
N ALA A 69 3.85 -5.28 26.42
CA ALA A 69 3.09 -4.65 25.33
C ALA A 69 3.50 -5.22 23.96
N ALA A 70 4.80 -5.47 23.74
CA ALA A 70 5.27 -6.12 22.52
C ALA A 70 4.71 -7.56 22.40
N ARG A 71 4.78 -8.36 23.49
CA ARG A 71 4.20 -9.72 23.51
C ARG A 71 2.69 -9.73 23.33
N ALA A 72 1.97 -8.77 23.92
CA ALA A 72 0.53 -8.63 23.73
C ALA A 72 0.19 -8.28 22.27
N SER A 73 0.95 -7.36 21.66
CA SER A 73 0.81 -7.02 20.23
C SER A 73 1.03 -8.24 19.33
N ASP A 74 2.08 -9.02 19.58
CA ASP A 74 2.36 -10.25 18.82
C ASP A 74 1.28 -11.33 19.01
N ALA A 75 0.74 -11.46 20.23
CA ALA A 75 -0.38 -12.35 20.51
C ALA A 75 -1.66 -11.92 19.77
N SER A 76 -1.96 -10.62 19.73
CA SER A 76 -3.08 -10.06 18.96
C SER A 76 -2.90 -10.28 17.46
N VAL A 77 -1.70 -10.06 16.93
CA VAL A 77 -1.39 -10.34 15.51
C VAL A 77 -1.58 -11.83 15.21
N ARG A 78 -1.04 -12.73 16.03
CA ARG A 78 -1.25 -14.18 15.84
C ARG A 78 -2.72 -14.56 15.95
N ALA A 79 -3.46 -13.98 16.89
CA ALA A 79 -4.90 -14.21 17.02
C ALA A 79 -5.67 -13.74 15.78
N LEU A 80 -5.33 -12.57 15.23
CA LEU A 80 -5.91 -12.06 13.99
C LEU A 80 -5.61 -12.99 12.81
N ARG A 81 -4.34 -13.39 12.63
CA ARG A 81 -3.94 -14.34 11.56
C ARG A 81 -4.72 -15.65 11.67
N ARG A 82 -4.90 -16.19 12.90
CA ARG A 82 -5.73 -17.39 13.14
C ARG A 82 -7.20 -17.17 12.81
N GLY A 83 -7.79 -16.07 13.27
CA GLY A 83 -9.19 -15.73 13.00
C GLY A 83 -9.48 -15.54 11.51
N LEU A 84 -8.50 -15.09 10.73
CA LEU A 84 -8.57 -14.94 9.27
C LEU A 84 -8.19 -16.20 8.49
N GLY A 85 -7.84 -17.29 9.17
CA GLY A 85 -7.56 -18.59 8.54
C GLY A 85 -6.20 -18.72 7.86
N TRP A 86 -5.24 -17.85 8.17
CA TRP A 86 -3.88 -17.91 7.60
C TRP A 86 -2.75 -17.95 8.65
N GLY A 87 -3.10 -17.92 9.93
CA GLY A 87 -2.18 -18.17 11.03
C GLY A 87 -1.90 -19.66 11.20
N GLU A 88 -0.93 -20.00 12.06
CA GLU A 88 -0.71 -21.38 12.48
C GLU A 88 -2.02 -21.91 13.08
N ALA A 89 -2.51 -23.04 12.58
CA ALA A 89 -3.50 -23.80 13.33
C ALA A 89 -2.83 -24.12 14.68
N GLY A 90 -3.43 -23.70 15.79
CA GLY A 90 -2.90 -23.98 17.13
C GLY A 90 -2.64 -25.47 17.32
N GLU A 91 -1.80 -25.80 18.32
CA GLU A 91 -1.48 -27.17 18.76
C GLU A 91 -2.62 -28.14 18.46
N ALA A 92 -2.38 -29.09 17.56
CA ALA A 92 -3.32 -30.16 17.32
C ALA A 92 -3.56 -30.86 18.67
N VAL A 93 -4.83 -30.91 19.09
CA VAL A 93 -5.26 -31.92 20.04
C VAL A 93 -4.94 -33.26 19.39
N VAL A 94 -4.01 -33.99 19.99
CA VAL A 94 -3.65 -35.34 19.58
C VAL A 94 -4.91 -36.20 19.63
N ASP A 95 -5.31 -36.80 18.50
CA ASP A 95 -5.32 -38.26 18.30
C ASP A 95 -6.49 -38.74 17.42
N ASP A 96 -6.19 -39.22 16.21
CA ASP A 96 -7.05 -40.14 15.44
C ASP A 96 -6.35 -40.82 14.22
N GLY A 97 -5.02 -40.88 14.19
CA GLY A 97 -4.33 -41.83 13.30
C GLY A 97 -4.26 -41.50 11.80
N GLU A 98 -4.85 -40.41 11.33
CA GLU A 98 -4.58 -39.84 9.99
C GLU A 98 -3.86 -38.50 10.14
N GLY A 99 -2.55 -38.51 9.95
CA GLY A 99 -1.65 -37.40 10.23
C GLY A 99 -2.08 -36.04 9.68
N GLN A 100 -2.76 -35.24 10.51
CA GLN A 100 -2.96 -33.82 10.27
C GLN A 100 -1.63 -33.09 10.38
N ARG A 101 -0.99 -32.85 9.23
CA ARG A 101 0.14 -31.92 9.14
C ARG A 101 -0.33 -30.54 9.58
N MET A 102 0.25 -30.02 10.66
CA MET A 102 0.07 -28.63 11.07
C MET A 102 0.38 -27.73 9.87
N ARG A 103 -0.58 -26.87 9.49
CA ARG A 103 -0.35 -25.89 8.44
C ARG A 103 0.55 -24.79 8.98
N ALA A 104 1.73 -24.63 8.36
CA ALA A 104 2.62 -23.51 8.63
C ALA A 104 1.88 -22.18 8.42
N ALA A 105 2.26 -21.15 9.19
CA ALA A 105 1.76 -19.79 9.00
C ALA A 105 1.97 -19.36 7.54
N ARG A 106 0.95 -18.83 6.87
CA ARG A 106 1.04 -18.40 5.47
C ARG A 106 1.68 -17.03 5.32
N PHE A 107 2.33 -16.76 4.18
CA PHE A 107 2.88 -15.45 3.86
C PHE A 107 1.76 -14.53 3.32
N ALA A 108 1.49 -13.39 3.96
CA ALA A 108 0.35 -12.54 3.65
C ALA A 108 0.76 -11.25 2.91
N PHE A 109 0.31 -11.13 1.66
CA PHE A 109 0.35 -9.89 0.88
C PHE A 109 -0.88 -9.05 1.17
N LEU A 110 -0.72 -7.79 1.53
CA LEU A 110 -1.79 -6.81 1.67
C LEU A 110 -1.91 -5.96 0.41
N HIS A 111 -3.12 -5.78 -0.08
CA HIS A 111 -3.47 -4.73 -1.03
C HIS A 111 -4.63 -3.93 -0.43
N VAL A 112 -4.48 -2.62 -0.41
CA VAL A 112 -5.53 -1.69 0.04
C VAL A 112 -6.13 -1.06 -1.21
N ALA A 113 -7.39 -1.38 -1.47
CA ALA A 113 -8.14 -0.79 -2.56
C ALA A 113 -8.95 0.40 -2.03
N PRO A 114 -9.11 1.49 -2.81
CA PRO A 114 -10.03 2.55 -2.42
C PRO A 114 -11.46 2.03 -2.38
N ALA A 115 -12.29 2.57 -1.47
CA ALA A 115 -13.67 2.13 -1.25
C ALA A 115 -14.56 2.18 -2.51
N ALA A 116 -14.19 3.02 -3.48
CA ALA A 116 -14.87 3.20 -4.76
C ALA A 116 -14.24 2.40 -5.91
N ALA A 117 -13.20 1.58 -5.67
CA ALA A 117 -12.63 0.72 -6.70
C ALA A 117 -13.64 -0.35 -7.13
N THR A 118 -14.16 -0.20 -8.34
CA THR A 118 -14.86 -1.26 -9.07
C THR A 118 -13.89 -1.83 -10.10
N VAL A 119 -13.89 -3.16 -10.28
CA VAL A 119 -12.99 -3.83 -11.26
C VAL A 119 -13.24 -3.35 -12.69
N ASP A 120 -14.45 -2.87 -12.97
CA ASP A 120 -14.88 -2.47 -14.31
C ASP A 120 -14.57 -1.00 -14.64
N GLY A 121 -14.10 -0.21 -13.65
CA GLY A 121 -13.75 1.19 -13.82
C GLY A 121 -12.28 1.40 -14.20
N ALA A 122 -11.94 2.60 -14.65
CA ALA A 122 -10.54 3.06 -14.77
C ALA A 122 -9.74 2.80 -13.46
N ASN A 123 -10.43 2.88 -12.32
CA ASN A 123 -9.89 2.63 -10.97
C ASN A 123 -9.78 1.14 -10.59
N GLY A 124 -10.27 0.21 -11.41
CA GLY A 124 -10.22 -1.24 -11.17
C GLY A 124 -8.96 -1.93 -11.67
N ARG A 125 -8.23 -1.26 -12.57
CA ARG A 125 -7.03 -1.80 -13.20
C ARG A 125 -5.90 -2.14 -12.21
N PRO A 126 -5.63 -1.34 -11.17
CA PRO A 126 -4.61 -1.69 -10.18
C PRO A 126 -4.92 -3.00 -9.45
N LEU A 127 -6.18 -3.19 -9.02
CA LEU A 127 -6.61 -4.41 -8.35
C LEU A 127 -6.51 -5.64 -9.26
N ALA A 128 -6.95 -5.51 -10.52
CA ALA A 128 -6.84 -6.59 -11.51
C ALA A 128 -5.37 -7.01 -11.70
N ALA A 129 -4.46 -6.05 -11.87
CA ALA A 129 -3.03 -6.32 -12.03
C ALA A 129 -2.44 -7.06 -10.81
N VAL A 130 -2.81 -6.67 -9.59
CA VAL A 130 -2.38 -7.36 -8.36
C VAL A 130 -2.90 -8.80 -8.29
N VAL A 131 -4.18 -9.01 -8.59
CA VAL A 131 -4.80 -10.35 -8.59
C VAL A 131 -4.16 -11.25 -9.65
N GLU A 132 -3.94 -10.73 -10.85
CA GLU A 132 -3.30 -11.46 -11.94
C GLU A 132 -1.80 -11.71 -11.71
N ALA A 133 -1.10 -10.83 -11.00
CA ALA A 133 0.26 -11.10 -10.55
C ALA A 133 0.28 -12.20 -9.48
N PHE A 134 -0.65 -12.16 -8.53
CA PHE A 134 -0.79 -13.20 -7.51
C PHE A 134 -1.14 -14.57 -8.10
N ALA A 135 -1.96 -14.59 -9.15
CA ALA A 135 -2.23 -15.79 -9.97
C ALA A 135 -0.94 -16.49 -10.41
N ASP A 136 -0.02 -15.71 -10.99
CA ASP A 136 1.24 -16.20 -11.52
C ASP A 136 2.14 -16.71 -10.38
N VAL A 137 2.16 -16.00 -9.24
CA VAL A 137 2.85 -16.46 -8.02
C VAL A 137 2.35 -17.85 -7.61
N LEU A 138 1.02 -18.06 -7.54
CA LEU A 138 0.44 -19.35 -7.16
C LEU A 138 0.76 -20.46 -8.16
N ALA A 139 0.76 -20.16 -9.45
CA ALA A 139 1.10 -21.12 -10.50
C ALA A 139 2.56 -21.58 -10.41
N ARG A 140 3.47 -20.67 -10.04
CA ARG A 140 4.91 -20.91 -9.95
C ARG A 140 5.34 -21.43 -8.57
N TRP A 141 4.50 -21.26 -7.55
CA TRP A 141 4.80 -21.61 -6.16
C TRP A 141 5.29 -23.05 -5.95
N PRO A 142 4.74 -24.10 -6.59
CA PRO A 142 5.23 -25.46 -6.41
C PRO A 142 6.69 -25.67 -6.82
N ALA A 143 7.18 -24.89 -7.79
CA ALA A 143 8.56 -24.98 -8.28
C ALA A 143 9.50 -23.98 -7.59
N GLU A 144 9.02 -22.76 -7.33
CA GLU A 144 9.87 -21.65 -6.90
C GLU A 144 9.69 -21.25 -5.42
N GLY A 145 8.69 -21.80 -4.73
CA GLY A 145 8.39 -21.44 -3.34
C GLY A 145 9.49 -21.86 -2.35
N GLY A 146 10.34 -22.84 -2.69
CA GLY A 146 11.56 -23.15 -1.92
C GLY A 146 11.33 -23.49 -0.44
N GLY A 147 10.17 -24.04 -0.08
CA GLY A 147 9.79 -24.31 1.31
C GLY A 147 9.34 -23.07 2.10
N ALA A 148 9.26 -21.91 1.46
CA ALA A 148 8.64 -20.73 2.03
C ALA A 148 7.15 -20.97 2.31
N PRO A 149 6.55 -20.19 3.23
CA PRO A 149 5.17 -20.41 3.59
C PRO A 149 4.21 -20.05 2.45
N GLU A 150 3.17 -20.86 2.27
CA GLU A 150 2.20 -20.67 1.19
C GLU A 150 1.62 -19.25 1.21
N PRO A 151 1.56 -18.55 0.07
CA PRO A 151 1.17 -17.16 0.05
C PRO A 151 -0.36 -17.00 0.06
N VAL A 152 -0.82 -15.92 0.68
CA VAL A 152 -2.21 -15.48 0.73
C VAL A 152 -2.28 -14.00 0.37
N LEU A 153 -3.31 -13.61 -0.38
CA LEU A 153 -3.58 -12.22 -0.73
C LEU A 153 -4.73 -11.67 0.11
N VAL A 154 -4.51 -10.52 0.72
CA VAL A 154 -5.47 -9.80 1.56
C VAL A 154 -5.91 -8.55 0.82
N LEU A 155 -7.21 -8.42 0.58
CA LEU A 155 -7.80 -7.27 -0.10
C LEU A 155 -8.60 -6.46 0.91
N LEU A 156 -8.10 -5.29 1.31
CA LEU A 156 -8.80 -4.36 2.20
C LEU A 156 -9.53 -3.29 1.38
N GLY A 157 -10.75 -2.92 1.80
CA GLY A 157 -11.45 -1.73 1.28
C GLY A 157 -12.46 -2.01 0.16
N LEU A 158 -12.75 -3.27 -0.16
CA LEU A 158 -13.79 -3.62 -1.13
C LEU A 158 -15.18 -3.36 -0.52
N GLY A 159 -16.01 -2.53 -1.19
CA GLY A 159 -17.38 -2.24 -0.75
C GLY A 159 -18.25 -3.50 -0.55
N SER A 160 -19.19 -3.44 0.40
CA SER A 160 -19.88 -4.61 0.96
C SER A 160 -21.01 -5.22 0.11
N ALA A 161 -21.33 -4.71 -1.09
CA ALA A 161 -22.62 -5.03 -1.71
C ALA A 161 -22.63 -5.65 -3.12
N THR A 162 -21.75 -5.34 -4.06
CA THR A 162 -22.02 -5.73 -5.47
C THR A 162 -20.77 -5.81 -6.35
N ASN A 163 -19.89 -6.80 -6.15
CA ASN A 163 -18.78 -7.00 -7.10
C ASN A 163 -18.40 -8.47 -7.35
N GLU A 164 -19.15 -9.48 -6.89
CA GLU A 164 -18.85 -10.86 -7.32
C GLU A 164 -19.05 -11.06 -8.83
N ALA A 165 -20.00 -10.34 -9.45
CA ALA A 165 -20.26 -10.41 -10.88
C ALA A 165 -19.31 -9.53 -11.72
N ALA A 166 -18.95 -8.34 -11.23
CA ALA A 166 -18.13 -7.36 -11.96
C ALA A 166 -16.63 -7.74 -12.01
N ILE A 167 -16.05 -8.27 -10.90
CA ILE A 167 -14.68 -8.82 -10.93
C ILE A 167 -14.56 -9.92 -12.01
N VAL A 168 -15.67 -10.54 -12.41
CA VAL A 168 -15.71 -11.65 -13.37
C VAL A 168 -16.32 -11.28 -14.73
N GLY A 169 -16.80 -10.06 -14.91
CA GLY A 169 -17.65 -9.70 -16.04
C GLY A 169 -16.96 -8.98 -17.19
N SER A 170 -15.88 -8.22 -16.93
CA SER A 170 -15.49 -7.14 -17.86
C SER A 170 -14.07 -7.20 -18.43
N ALA A 171 -13.18 -8.03 -17.88
CA ALA A 171 -11.89 -8.30 -18.50
C ALA A 171 -11.98 -9.60 -19.30
N SER A 172 -11.60 -9.57 -20.58
CA SER A 172 -11.26 -10.80 -21.31
C SER A 172 -9.97 -11.31 -20.66
N PRO A 173 -10.02 -12.29 -19.73
CA PRO A 173 -8.85 -12.62 -18.95
C PRO A 173 -7.85 -13.28 -19.90
N SER A 174 -6.56 -13.05 -19.68
CA SER A 174 -5.57 -14.00 -20.18
C SER A 174 -5.92 -15.40 -19.64
N ALA A 175 -5.48 -16.48 -20.29
CA ALA A 175 -5.78 -17.85 -19.83
C ALA A 175 -5.41 -18.08 -18.35
N ALA A 176 -4.37 -17.39 -17.86
CA ALA A 176 -3.94 -17.37 -16.45
C ALA A 176 -4.88 -16.56 -15.54
N GLY A 177 -5.39 -15.40 -15.99
CA GLY A 177 -6.36 -14.59 -15.27
C GLY A 177 -7.70 -15.32 -15.07
N ALA A 178 -8.14 -16.11 -16.06
CA ALA A 178 -9.38 -16.90 -15.97
C ALA A 178 -9.31 -17.97 -14.86
N HIS A 179 -8.15 -18.61 -14.67
CA HIS A 179 -7.93 -19.61 -13.63
C HIS A 179 -7.94 -19.01 -12.22
N THR A 180 -7.38 -17.81 -12.05
CA THR A 180 -7.37 -17.15 -10.73
C THR A 180 -8.69 -16.50 -10.39
N MET A 181 -9.42 -16.02 -11.39
CA MET A 181 -10.81 -15.62 -11.22
C MET A 181 -11.70 -16.79 -10.79
N ALA A 182 -11.45 -18.00 -11.30
CA ALA A 182 -12.09 -19.21 -10.79
C ALA A 182 -11.63 -19.57 -9.36
N HIS A 183 -10.37 -19.35 -8.98
CA HIS A 183 -9.89 -19.55 -7.61
C HIS A 183 -10.42 -18.53 -6.59
N LEU A 184 -10.65 -17.29 -7.02
CA LEU A 184 -11.36 -16.26 -6.25
C LEU A 184 -12.82 -16.65 -6.01
N ARG A 185 -13.47 -17.24 -7.03
CA ARG A 185 -14.85 -17.76 -6.95
C ARG A 185 -14.97 -19.00 -6.08
N ASN A 186 -13.95 -19.86 -6.06
CA ASN A 186 -14.02 -21.17 -5.39
C ASN A 186 -13.62 -21.13 -3.90
N GLY A 187 -13.43 -19.96 -3.29
CA GLY A 187 -13.15 -19.87 -1.86
C GLY A 187 -11.88 -20.61 -1.44
N SER A 188 -10.85 -20.64 -2.29
CA SER A 188 -9.59 -21.40 -2.09
C SER A 188 -8.82 -21.09 -0.80
N GLY A 189 -9.29 -20.12 0.01
CA GLY A 189 -8.63 -19.67 1.24
C GLY A 189 -7.31 -18.93 0.99
N ARG A 190 -6.92 -18.71 -0.27
CA ARG A 190 -5.70 -18.02 -0.69
C ARG A 190 -5.92 -16.54 -1.01
N VAL A 191 -7.17 -16.09 -1.04
CA VAL A 191 -7.52 -14.68 -1.08
C VAL A 191 -8.57 -14.39 -0.03
N VAL A 192 -8.32 -13.38 0.80
CA VAL A 192 -9.22 -12.91 1.85
C VAL A 192 -9.65 -11.50 1.52
N ARG A 193 -10.95 -11.23 1.61
CA ARG A 193 -11.53 -9.93 1.33
C ARG A 193 -12.06 -9.33 2.62
N LEU A 194 -11.58 -8.14 2.94
CA LEU A 194 -11.97 -7.39 4.13
C LEU A 194 -12.68 -6.12 3.65
N GLY A 195 -14.01 -6.20 3.64
CA GLY A 195 -14.86 -5.07 3.26
C GLY A 195 -15.27 -4.20 4.44
N GLY A 196 -15.95 -3.09 4.12
CA GLY A 196 -16.49 -2.15 5.09
C GLY A 196 -15.48 -1.14 5.63
N ALA A 197 -15.94 -0.25 6.50
CA ALA A 197 -15.09 0.72 7.19
C ALA A 197 -14.42 0.04 8.39
N TRP A 198 -13.09 0.21 8.51
CA TRP A 198 -12.30 -0.33 9.61
C TRP A 198 -11.80 0.81 10.50
N PRO A 199 -11.89 0.69 11.83
CA PRO A 199 -11.21 1.62 12.73
C PRO A 199 -9.71 1.61 12.46
N GLU A 200 -9.06 2.77 12.60
CA GLU A 200 -7.61 2.90 12.33
C GLU A 200 -6.77 1.89 13.12
N ALA A 201 -7.10 1.65 14.39
CA ALA A 201 -6.42 0.65 15.21
C ALA A 201 -6.50 -0.76 14.62
N ALA A 202 -7.64 -1.12 13.99
CA ALA A 202 -7.82 -2.41 13.34
C ALA A 202 -7.06 -2.49 12.01
N VAL A 203 -7.01 -1.40 11.25
CA VAL A 203 -6.16 -1.29 10.05
C VAL A 203 -4.68 -1.46 10.45
N ALA A 204 -4.22 -0.78 11.50
CA ALA A 204 -2.85 -0.93 11.98
C ALA A 204 -2.52 -2.36 12.44
N GLN A 205 -3.46 -3.04 13.10
CA GLN A 205 -3.30 -4.46 13.43
C GLN A 205 -3.22 -5.33 12.17
N LEU A 206 -3.99 -5.03 11.13
CA LEU A 206 -3.94 -5.76 9.87
C LEU A 206 -2.60 -5.57 9.17
N PHE A 207 -2.09 -4.34 9.07
CA PHE A 207 -0.77 -4.07 8.53
C PHE A 207 0.28 -4.91 9.26
N ARG A 208 0.33 -4.86 10.59
CA ARG A 208 1.24 -5.68 11.42
C ARG A 208 1.03 -7.19 11.31
N ALA A 209 -0.10 -7.64 10.78
CA ALA A 209 -0.38 -9.06 10.57
C ALA A 209 0.00 -9.57 9.18
N CYS A 210 0.29 -8.65 8.24
CA CYS A 210 0.76 -8.95 6.91
C CYS A 210 2.29 -8.87 6.82
N ASP A 211 2.85 -9.49 5.78
CA ASP A 211 4.30 -9.59 5.60
C ASP A 211 4.81 -8.67 4.47
N ALA A 212 3.93 -8.31 3.53
CA ALA A 212 4.22 -7.36 2.47
C ALA A 212 2.99 -6.54 2.10
N LEU A 213 3.19 -5.30 1.66
CA LEU A 213 2.18 -4.50 0.96
C LEU A 213 2.48 -4.57 -0.55
N VAL A 214 1.45 -4.80 -1.37
CA VAL A 214 1.53 -4.78 -2.82
C VAL A 214 0.53 -3.79 -3.41
N THR A 215 1.02 -2.93 -4.29
CA THR A 215 0.18 -2.05 -5.10
C THR A 215 0.66 -2.03 -6.55
N ALA A 216 -0.29 -1.84 -7.46
CA ALA A 216 -0.04 -1.54 -8.86
C ALA A 216 -0.54 -0.13 -9.22
N GLU A 217 -0.84 0.69 -8.21
CA GLU A 217 -1.33 2.05 -8.37
C GLU A 217 -0.17 2.99 -8.69
N GLY A 218 -0.31 3.70 -9.80
CA GLY A 218 0.81 4.32 -10.50
C GLY A 218 0.73 5.83 -10.68
N ALA A 219 -0.13 6.54 -9.96
CA ALA A 219 -0.27 7.98 -10.16
C ALA A 219 -0.63 8.75 -8.89
N ASP A 220 -0.45 8.14 -7.73
CA ASP A 220 -0.85 8.76 -6.49
C ASP A 220 0.03 9.95 -6.18
N GLY A 221 -0.62 11.09 -5.95
CA GLY A 221 0.05 12.25 -5.40
C GLY A 221 0.57 11.99 -3.98
N TYR A 222 -0.07 11.07 -3.25
CA TYR A 222 0.41 10.50 -2.01
C TYR A 222 -0.28 9.16 -1.76
N ALA A 223 0.49 8.16 -1.38
CA ALA A 223 0.00 6.81 -1.11
C ALA A 223 0.14 6.49 0.39
N PRO A 224 -0.88 6.77 1.22
CA PRO A 224 -0.78 6.63 2.68
C PRO A 224 -0.42 5.21 3.12
N ASP A 225 -0.83 4.21 2.34
CA ASP A 225 -0.57 2.82 2.65
C ASP A 225 0.91 2.46 2.55
N LEU A 226 1.69 3.14 1.70
CA LEU A 226 3.14 2.97 1.64
C LEU A 226 3.81 3.42 2.95
N SER A 227 3.44 4.60 3.44
CA SER A 227 3.93 5.13 4.73
C SER A 227 3.54 4.22 5.91
N ARG A 228 2.31 3.69 5.90
CA ARG A 228 1.83 2.73 6.91
C ARG A 228 2.59 1.41 6.85
N ALA A 229 2.86 0.89 5.65
CA ALA A 229 3.64 -0.34 5.46
C ALA A 229 5.09 -0.16 5.89
N ALA A 230 5.71 0.98 5.57
CA ALA A 230 7.03 1.33 6.07
C ALA A 230 7.05 1.35 7.61
N ALA A 231 6.11 2.08 8.23
CA ALA A 231 6.00 2.15 9.69
C ALA A 231 5.77 0.78 10.34
N ALA A 232 4.97 -0.09 9.70
CA ALA A 232 4.71 -1.46 10.14
C ALA A 232 5.82 -2.46 9.76
N GLY A 233 6.88 -2.06 9.06
CA GLY A 233 8.01 -2.92 8.72
C GLY A 233 7.70 -4.01 7.68
N LEU A 234 6.75 -3.76 6.79
CA LEU A 234 6.42 -4.65 5.69
C LEU A 234 7.40 -4.45 4.54
N VAL A 235 7.62 -5.50 3.75
CA VAL A 235 8.21 -5.33 2.41
C VAL A 235 7.19 -4.57 1.55
N VAL A 236 7.60 -3.48 0.94
CA VAL A 236 6.74 -2.73 0.02
C VAL A 236 7.00 -3.17 -1.41
N ILE A 237 5.95 -3.45 -2.18
CA ILE A 237 6.02 -3.73 -3.62
C ILE A 237 5.15 -2.68 -4.31
N ALA A 238 5.78 -1.79 -5.08
CA ALA A 238 5.10 -0.65 -5.70
C ALA A 238 5.73 -0.33 -7.07
N PRO A 239 5.01 0.36 -7.97
CA PRO A 239 5.59 0.91 -9.20
C PRO A 239 6.73 1.90 -8.91
N SER A 240 7.73 1.97 -9.78
CA SER A 240 8.78 3.01 -9.75
C SER A 240 8.25 4.34 -10.31
N GLY A 241 8.40 5.44 -9.57
CA GLY A 241 7.98 6.78 -9.97
C GLY A 241 6.80 7.33 -9.15
N ALA A 242 6.24 8.46 -9.61
CA ALA A 242 5.25 9.25 -8.86
C ALA A 242 5.76 9.59 -7.44
N ALA A 243 4.87 9.66 -6.44
CA ALA A 243 5.27 9.93 -5.06
C ALA A 243 5.93 8.71 -4.36
N VAL A 244 6.01 7.54 -5.01
CA VAL A 244 6.48 6.29 -4.37
C VAL A 244 7.90 6.44 -3.83
N GLU A 245 8.80 6.97 -4.66
CA GLU A 245 10.24 7.11 -4.33
C GLU A 245 10.50 8.17 -3.25
N GLU A 246 9.51 9.01 -2.93
CA GLU A 246 9.58 9.94 -1.79
C GLU A 246 9.16 9.28 -0.47
N LEU A 247 8.41 8.17 -0.55
CA LEU A 247 7.80 7.48 0.59
C LEU A 247 8.52 6.20 0.98
N VAL A 248 9.31 5.61 0.07
CA VAL A 248 10.00 4.33 0.31
C VAL A 248 11.44 4.33 -0.16
N ASP A 249 12.21 3.34 0.30
CA ASP A 249 13.62 3.14 -0.05
C ASP A 249 13.89 1.67 -0.38
N GLU A 250 14.88 1.41 -1.24
CA GLU A 250 15.24 0.07 -1.73
C GLU A 250 15.66 -0.91 -0.61
N SER A 251 16.01 -0.41 0.58
CA SER A 251 16.30 -1.25 1.75
C SER A 251 15.08 -1.99 2.30
N PHE A 252 13.85 -1.59 1.94
CA PHE A 252 12.62 -2.27 2.33
C PHE A 252 11.57 -2.36 1.21
N ALA A 253 11.84 -1.80 0.04
CA ALA A 253 10.93 -1.79 -1.09
C ALA A 253 11.51 -2.52 -2.32
N LEU A 254 10.61 -3.18 -3.06
CA LEU A 254 10.82 -3.72 -4.38
C LEU A 254 10.09 -2.83 -5.39
N LEU A 255 10.81 -1.85 -5.95
CA LEU A 255 10.29 -0.96 -6.98
C LEU A 255 10.18 -1.71 -8.32
N VAL A 256 8.96 -1.81 -8.83
CA VAL A 256 8.64 -2.50 -10.08
C VAL A 256 8.70 -1.49 -11.21
N PRO A 257 9.51 -1.73 -12.27
CA PRO A 257 9.58 -0.83 -13.41
C PRO A 257 8.20 -0.54 -13.99
N SER A 258 7.95 0.73 -14.25
CA SER A 258 6.70 1.20 -14.86
C SER A 258 6.92 2.24 -15.95
N GLU A 259 5.92 2.34 -16.82
CA GLU A 259 5.90 3.28 -17.94
C GLU A 259 4.74 4.25 -17.76
N LEU A 260 4.95 5.50 -18.20
CA LEU A 260 3.84 6.46 -18.33
C LEU A 260 2.90 6.00 -19.45
N ALA A 261 1.61 6.04 -19.17
CA ALA A 261 0.53 5.75 -20.11
C ALA A 261 -0.59 6.77 -19.91
N ASP A 262 -1.44 6.95 -20.93
CA ASP A 262 -2.63 7.78 -20.79
C ASP A 262 -3.56 7.19 -19.72
N ALA A 263 -4.06 8.07 -18.84
CA ALA A 263 -5.01 7.69 -17.81
C ALA A 263 -6.34 7.29 -18.46
N PRO A 264 -6.79 6.03 -18.31
CA PRO A 264 -8.00 5.57 -18.97
C PRO A 264 -9.22 6.32 -18.42
N GLY A 265 -10.07 6.82 -19.32
CA GLY A 265 -11.31 7.51 -18.95
C GLY A 265 -11.14 8.94 -18.44
N ALA A 266 -9.92 9.49 -18.41
CA ALA A 266 -9.68 10.90 -18.18
C ALA A 266 -9.49 11.63 -19.52
N PRO A 267 -10.06 12.84 -19.71
CA PRO A 267 -9.85 13.63 -20.92
C PRO A 267 -8.39 14.10 -21.06
N CYS A 268 -7.66 14.15 -19.95
CA CYS A 268 -6.22 14.37 -19.89
C CYS A 268 -5.69 13.75 -18.58
N GLY A 269 -4.45 13.23 -18.61
CA GLY A 269 -3.79 12.67 -17.43
C GLY A 269 -2.88 11.51 -17.80
N LEU A 270 -1.79 11.35 -17.06
CA LEU A 270 -0.88 10.22 -17.17
C LEU A 270 -1.00 9.32 -15.94
N THR A 271 -0.79 8.03 -16.13
CA THR A 271 -0.69 7.02 -15.09
C THR A 271 0.54 6.15 -15.30
N LEU A 272 1.12 5.59 -14.24
CA LEU A 272 2.17 4.58 -14.38
C LEU A 272 1.53 3.20 -14.51
N ARG A 273 2.01 2.45 -15.51
CA ARG A 273 1.62 1.06 -15.75
C ARG A 273 2.80 0.15 -15.48
N THR A 274 2.61 -0.79 -14.55
CA THR A 274 3.58 -1.87 -14.29
C THR A 274 3.29 -3.12 -15.11
N SER A 275 4.35 -3.86 -15.44
CA SER A 275 4.22 -5.20 -15.99
C SER A 275 3.73 -6.18 -14.93
N GLN A 276 2.66 -6.93 -15.24
CA GLN A 276 2.15 -8.01 -14.40
C GLN A 276 3.24 -9.04 -14.05
N GLN A 277 4.09 -9.40 -15.02
CA GLN A 277 5.17 -10.36 -14.79
C GLN A 277 6.24 -9.82 -13.85
N ALA A 278 6.56 -8.53 -13.95
CA ALA A 278 7.50 -7.88 -13.04
C ALA A 278 6.92 -7.81 -11.62
N LEU A 279 5.64 -7.50 -11.49
CA LEU A 279 4.92 -7.51 -10.22
C LEU A 279 4.92 -8.90 -9.57
N ALA A 280 4.61 -9.95 -10.34
CA ALA A 280 4.63 -11.33 -9.86
C ALA A 280 6.03 -11.79 -9.41
N ARG A 281 7.09 -11.40 -10.13
CA ARG A 281 8.48 -11.67 -9.71
C ARG A 281 8.82 -10.96 -8.40
N ALA A 282 8.40 -9.70 -8.23
CA ALA A 282 8.62 -8.96 -6.99
C ALA A 282 7.87 -9.60 -5.81
N MET A 283 6.62 -10.01 -6.02
CA MET A 283 5.84 -10.75 -5.02
C MET A 283 6.54 -12.06 -4.62
N LEU A 284 6.94 -12.88 -5.59
CA LEU A 284 7.64 -14.14 -5.32
C LEU A 284 8.95 -13.93 -4.55
N ARG A 285 9.72 -12.88 -4.90
CA ARG A 285 10.93 -12.50 -4.15
C ARG A 285 10.60 -12.12 -2.72
N ALA A 286 9.62 -11.25 -2.48
CA ALA A 286 9.23 -10.86 -1.12
C ALA A 286 8.80 -12.07 -0.25
N ALA A 287 8.16 -13.07 -0.87
CA ALA A 287 7.71 -14.27 -0.17
C ALA A 287 8.83 -15.29 0.09
N THR A 288 9.89 -15.33 -0.71
CA THR A 288 10.97 -16.32 -0.59
C THR A 288 12.24 -15.75 0.09
N ASP A 289 12.50 -14.45 -0.05
CA ASP A 289 13.69 -13.77 0.46
C ASP A 289 13.52 -13.38 1.94
N ARG A 290 14.11 -14.18 2.84
CA ARG A 290 14.06 -13.93 4.29
C ARG A 290 14.95 -12.75 4.70
N GLU A 291 16.05 -12.50 3.99
CA GLU A 291 16.96 -11.39 4.30
C GLU A 291 16.29 -10.06 4.01
N LEU A 292 15.62 -9.95 2.86
CA LEU A 292 14.82 -8.77 2.49
C LEU A 292 13.75 -8.46 3.55
N ARG A 293 13.00 -9.47 4.01
CA ARG A 293 12.01 -9.28 5.09
C ARG A 293 12.65 -8.79 6.38
N GLY A 294 13.77 -9.41 6.78
CA GLY A 294 14.52 -9.01 7.97
C GLY A 294 14.97 -7.56 7.88
N ALA A 295 15.54 -7.17 6.73
CA ALA A 295 15.94 -5.79 6.45
C ALA A 295 14.73 -4.84 6.50
N ALA A 296 13.61 -5.18 5.84
CA ALA A 296 12.42 -4.36 5.79
C ALA A 296 11.83 -4.07 7.18
N SER A 297 11.81 -5.08 8.05
CA SER A 297 11.32 -4.96 9.43
C SER A 297 12.08 -3.94 10.29
N VAL A 298 13.30 -3.57 9.88
CA VAL A 298 14.15 -2.59 10.58
C VAL A 298 14.23 -1.28 9.80
N ALA A 299 14.45 -1.35 8.49
CA ALA A 299 14.66 -0.19 7.64
C ALA A 299 13.40 0.62 7.41
N GLY A 300 12.25 -0.03 7.19
CA GLY A 300 10.96 0.65 7.02
C GLY A 300 10.59 1.51 8.23
N PRO A 301 10.55 0.97 9.47
CA PRO A 301 10.13 1.73 10.63
C PRO A 301 11.12 2.85 10.98
N ARG A 302 12.41 2.64 10.72
CA ARG A 302 13.43 3.69 10.84
C ARG A 302 13.17 4.82 9.84
N HIS A 303 12.99 4.50 8.57
CA HIS A 303 12.68 5.47 7.52
C HIS A 303 11.42 6.27 7.87
N ALA A 304 10.34 5.60 8.28
CA ALA A 304 9.10 6.27 8.65
C ALA A 304 9.28 7.23 9.84
N ARG A 305 10.04 6.82 10.88
CA ARG A 305 10.38 7.69 12.02
C ARG A 305 11.31 8.84 11.64
N GLU A 306 12.15 8.71 10.65
CA GLU A 306 13.10 9.78 10.28
C GLU A 306 12.48 10.78 9.30
N ARG A 307 11.55 10.32 8.45
CA ARG A 307 11.12 11.10 7.27
C ARG A 307 9.61 11.29 7.13
N LEU A 308 8.79 10.43 7.72
CA LEU A 308 7.35 10.37 7.46
C LEU A 308 6.53 10.68 8.71
N ARG A 309 7.05 11.47 9.65
CA ARG A 309 6.33 11.87 10.85
C ARG A 309 5.27 12.91 10.55
N MET A 310 4.10 12.79 11.18
CA MET A 310 3.03 13.79 11.04
C MET A 310 3.44 15.14 11.62
N GLU A 311 4.28 15.14 12.67
CA GLU A 311 4.86 16.35 13.25
C GLU A 311 5.65 17.14 12.20
N THR A 312 6.44 16.45 11.37
CA THR A 312 7.20 17.09 10.28
C THR A 312 6.27 17.76 9.26
N THR A 313 5.14 17.14 8.92
CA THR A 313 4.13 17.77 8.06
C THR A 313 3.56 19.03 8.69
N VAL A 314 3.22 18.98 9.98
CA VAL A 314 2.64 20.12 10.72
C VAL A 314 3.64 21.27 10.79
N ASP A 315 4.91 21.00 11.11
CA ASP A 315 5.96 22.02 11.19
C ASP A 315 6.13 22.73 9.84
N VAL A 316 6.12 21.98 8.73
CA VAL A 316 6.20 22.54 7.38
C VAL A 316 4.98 23.42 7.06
N LEU A 317 3.78 22.96 7.38
CA LEU A 317 2.54 23.72 7.15
C LEU A 317 2.50 25.00 7.99
N LEU A 318 2.94 24.95 9.25
CA LEU A 318 3.02 26.13 10.10
C LEU A 318 4.03 27.14 9.56
N GLY A 319 5.19 26.68 9.06
CA GLY A 319 6.16 27.55 8.40
C GLY A 319 5.57 28.27 7.19
N ILE A 320 4.89 27.54 6.30
CA ILE A 320 4.22 28.12 5.13
C ILE A 320 3.20 29.20 5.55
N LEU A 321 2.38 28.91 6.56
CA LEU A 321 1.36 29.85 7.02
C LEU A 321 1.95 31.08 7.73
N GLN A 322 3.09 30.93 8.41
CA GLN A 322 3.73 32.03 9.14
C GLN A 322 4.49 32.97 8.21
N ASP A 323 5.20 32.43 7.21
CA ASP A 323 5.94 33.23 6.22
C ASP A 323 5.01 34.11 5.36
N ASP A 324 3.75 33.70 5.15
CA ASP A 324 2.77 34.47 4.38
C ASP A 324 1.88 35.41 5.22
N MET A 325 1.65 35.12 6.51
CA MET A 325 0.70 35.91 7.32
C MET A 325 1.32 37.08 8.07
N TRP A 326 2.65 37.15 8.21
CA TRP A 326 3.28 38.20 9.03
C TRP A 326 4.65 38.64 8.46
N PRO A 327 4.70 39.49 7.43
CA PRO A 327 5.94 40.21 7.14
C PRO A 327 6.35 40.99 8.39
N ASP A 328 7.63 40.86 8.80
CA ASP A 328 8.25 41.43 10.02
C ASP A 328 8.10 42.96 10.16
N ASP A 329 7.49 43.60 9.18
CA ASP A 329 7.25 45.04 9.02
C ASP A 329 6.08 45.58 9.88
N GLN A 330 5.35 44.73 10.62
CA GLN A 330 4.08 45.10 11.29
C GLN A 330 4.08 44.91 12.83
N VAL A 331 5.23 44.92 13.52
CA VAL A 331 5.31 44.98 15.00
C VAL A 331 6.10 46.18 15.48
#